data_AF-A0A6A6BWI2-F1
#
_entry.id   AF-A0A6A6BWI2-F1
#
_cell.length_a   1.000
_cell.length_b   1.000
_cell.length_c   1.000
_cell.angle_alpha   90.00
_cell.angle_beta   90.00
_cell.angle_gamma   90.00
#
_symmetry.space_group_name_H-M   'P 1'
#
loop_
_entity.id
_entity.type
_entity.pdbx_description
1 polymer ?
#
loop_
_entity_poly.entity_id
_entity_poly.type
_entity_poly.pdbx_seq_one_letter_code
_entity_poly.pdbx_strand_id
1 'polypeptide(L)'
;MAIVATLILLPLQLLCFAVILIVYGIFLYLGAKDEYAKIVEAISGAALALCLLSIVLNLILPGLRFRRFLVASLHGVTMVLMVAVAATTRQGISCPVTVTTPLGSGLASDQAPGPPDNGLENLGKDERQRAFKIMGFVAHAYVWGNGEVEVLRQLPSQLAIPLHRLGEEFGMTPLATYATTVLWNCSLNDPDGGWVPENVDVDLTFTGTHDEKRFYAVSACIEATGAKVLNYLVWAASLVRARINVDDTHQVMIKSSLARAGESMRKLVYLLTRVFTMDSEHFYWRMRPYFAGWALVEADTDRPGGVHYSGVDRPGETTSHAGISAAQSTLFQCIDKLLGIEHEARQDLLLRGARMHMPRNHRCVLQLVEIAHGSILKWYVDQHPDLAGDFDNIREELVRFRAVHLRAASKYAVTEASRQGKQAFGLAKSAHKGGTAVGAGGSQLEPLLTSLVHSTRCQKREGPRPRMRSTTWHS
;
A
#
# COMPACT_ATOMS: atom_id res chain seq x y z
N MET A 1 64.82 -36.30 -8.08
CA MET A 1 64.41 -35.76 -6.74
C MET A 1 64.15 -34.25 -6.74
N ALA A 2 64.88 -33.43 -7.51
CA ALA A 2 64.60 -32.00 -7.65
C ALA A 2 63.27 -31.69 -8.38
N ILE A 3 62.89 -32.53 -9.35
CA ILE A 3 61.70 -32.35 -10.19
C ILE A 3 60.38 -32.51 -9.39
N VAL A 4 60.33 -33.41 -8.41
CA VAL A 4 59.14 -33.64 -7.57
C VAL A 4 58.89 -32.50 -6.58
N ALA A 5 59.96 -31.79 -6.15
CA ALA A 5 59.83 -30.63 -5.27
C ALA A 5 59.17 -29.44 -5.99
N THR A 6 59.47 -29.23 -7.26
CA THR A 6 58.85 -28.18 -8.09
C THR A 6 57.41 -28.51 -8.46
N LEU A 7 57.09 -29.80 -8.68
CA LEU A 7 55.76 -30.25 -9.12
C LEU A 7 54.66 -30.20 -8.03
N ILE A 8 55.01 -30.19 -6.74
CA ILE A 8 54.02 -30.25 -5.65
C ILE A 8 54.00 -28.96 -4.81
N LEU A 9 55.16 -28.37 -4.54
CA LEU A 9 55.25 -27.20 -3.65
C LEU A 9 54.85 -25.90 -4.38
N LEU A 10 55.18 -25.78 -5.67
CA LEU A 10 54.84 -24.59 -6.45
C LEU A 10 53.32 -24.42 -6.67
N PRO A 11 52.56 -25.48 -7.01
CA PRO A 11 51.09 -25.37 -7.11
C PRO A 11 50.43 -25.06 -5.77
N LEU A 12 50.90 -25.65 -4.67
CA LEU A 12 50.37 -25.38 -3.32
C LEU A 12 50.61 -23.92 -2.90
N GLN A 13 51.77 -23.38 -3.26
CA GLN A 13 52.13 -21.98 -3.00
C GLN A 13 51.29 -21.02 -3.85
N LEU A 14 51.08 -21.32 -5.13
CA LEU A 14 50.18 -20.56 -6.02
C LEU A 14 48.72 -20.59 -5.51
N LEU A 15 48.26 -21.74 -5.01
CA LEU A 15 46.94 -21.87 -4.42
C LEU A 15 46.77 -20.99 -3.18
N CYS A 16 47.79 -20.92 -2.31
CA CYS A 16 47.75 -20.04 -1.13
C CYS A 16 47.67 -18.56 -1.53
N PHE A 17 48.46 -18.13 -2.52
CA PHE A 17 48.38 -16.74 -3.03
C PHE A 17 47.01 -16.42 -3.65
N ALA A 18 46.44 -17.35 -4.43
CA ALA A 18 45.13 -17.16 -5.03
C ALA A 18 44.04 -16.99 -3.95
N VAL A 19 44.05 -17.81 -2.90
CA VAL A 19 43.09 -17.70 -1.79
C VAL A 19 43.22 -16.36 -1.06
N ILE A 20 44.45 -15.91 -0.78
CA ILE A 20 44.70 -14.62 -0.11
C ILE A 20 44.14 -13.46 -0.94
N LEU A 21 44.40 -13.45 -2.26
CA LEU A 21 43.92 -12.40 -3.16
C LEU A 21 42.39 -12.39 -3.30
N ILE A 22 41.75 -13.56 -3.34
CA ILE A 22 40.28 -13.68 -3.41
C ILE A 22 39.64 -13.12 -2.14
N VAL A 23 40.14 -13.51 -0.96
CA VAL A 23 39.61 -13.04 0.33
C VAL A 23 39.80 -11.52 0.48
N TYR A 24 40.97 -11.00 0.08
CA TYR A 24 41.24 -9.56 0.12
C TYR A 24 40.38 -8.77 -0.87
N GLY A 25 40.14 -9.32 -2.07
CA GLY A 25 39.24 -8.72 -3.07
C GLY A 25 37.78 -8.65 -2.61
N ILE A 26 37.27 -9.71 -1.96
CA ILE A 26 35.94 -9.72 -1.35
C ILE A 26 35.84 -8.67 -0.24
N PHE A 27 36.91 -8.50 0.54
CA PHE A 27 36.94 -7.53 1.64
C PHE A 27 36.88 -6.08 1.14
N LEU A 28 37.66 -5.72 0.11
CA LEU A 28 37.61 -4.41 -0.52
C LEU A 28 36.24 -4.11 -1.16
N TYR A 29 35.58 -5.12 -1.70
CA TYR A 29 34.23 -5.00 -2.27
C TYR A 29 33.15 -4.70 -1.21
N LEU A 30 33.31 -5.18 0.03
CA LEU A 30 32.31 -5.05 1.09
C LEU A 30 32.42 -3.76 1.93
N GLY A 31 33.49 -2.96 1.79
CA GLY A 31 33.55 -1.58 2.30
C GLY A 31 33.38 -1.40 3.82
N ALA A 32 34.11 -2.15 4.65
CA ALA A 32 34.01 -2.08 6.11
C ALA A 32 34.68 -0.81 6.71
N LYS A 33 34.01 -0.12 7.64
CA LYS A 33 34.43 1.18 8.21
C LYS A 33 34.82 1.22 9.69
N ASP A 34 34.82 0.10 10.41
CA ASP A 34 34.89 0.12 11.88
C ASP A 34 36.16 -0.56 12.45
N GLU A 35 36.02 -1.69 13.16
CA GLU A 35 37.09 -2.29 13.96
C GLU A 35 37.52 -3.66 13.41
N TYR A 36 36.59 -4.38 12.78
CA TYR A 36 36.83 -5.65 12.10
C TYR A 36 37.72 -5.51 10.86
N ALA A 37 37.71 -4.34 10.22
CA ALA A 37 38.64 -4.05 9.12
C ALA A 37 40.09 -4.12 9.57
N LYS A 38 40.41 -3.62 10.76
CA LYS A 38 41.76 -3.66 11.32
C LYS A 38 42.21 -5.09 11.64
N ILE A 39 41.29 -5.92 12.16
CA ILE A 39 41.57 -7.33 12.48
C ILE A 39 41.80 -8.15 11.21
N VAL A 40 40.96 -7.98 10.19
CA VAL A 40 41.08 -8.70 8.91
C VAL A 40 42.31 -8.25 8.13
N GLU A 41 42.63 -6.95 8.13
CA GLU A 41 43.87 -6.42 7.56
C GLU A 41 45.11 -6.98 8.28
N ALA A 42 45.10 -7.02 9.62
CA ALA A 42 46.20 -7.57 10.40
C ALA A 42 46.43 -9.06 10.13
N ILE A 43 45.36 -9.86 10.08
CA ILE A 43 45.45 -11.31 9.83
C ILE A 43 45.86 -11.62 8.38
N SER A 44 45.34 -10.86 7.41
CA SER A 44 45.72 -11.00 6.00
C SER A 44 47.17 -10.58 5.76
N GLY A 45 47.62 -9.52 6.42
CA GLY A 45 49.02 -9.09 6.41
C GLY A 45 49.97 -10.12 7.02
N ALA A 46 49.59 -10.72 8.15
CA ALA A 46 50.34 -11.81 8.78
C ALA A 46 50.45 -13.04 7.88
N ALA A 47 49.35 -13.44 7.23
CA ALA A 47 49.33 -14.54 6.28
C ALA A 47 50.24 -14.30 5.07
N LEU A 48 50.25 -13.07 4.53
CA LEU A 48 51.15 -12.67 3.44
C LEU A 48 52.62 -12.72 3.88
N ALA A 49 52.94 -12.24 5.09
CA ALA A 49 54.29 -12.27 5.64
C ALA A 49 54.82 -13.71 5.83
N LEU A 50 53.97 -14.62 6.34
CA LEU A 50 54.31 -16.04 6.48
C LEU A 50 54.50 -16.71 5.11
N CYS A 51 53.68 -16.36 4.11
CA CYS A 51 53.89 -16.80 2.73
C CYS A 51 55.23 -16.32 2.17
N LEU A 52 55.59 -15.04 2.33
CA LEU A 52 56.86 -14.48 1.87
C LEU A 52 58.07 -15.13 2.57
N LEU A 53 57.99 -15.35 3.89
CA LEU A 53 59.02 -16.04 4.66
C LEU A 53 59.23 -17.47 4.15
N SER A 54 58.15 -18.15 3.77
CA SER A 54 58.18 -19.47 3.13
C SER A 54 58.97 -19.46 1.81
N ILE A 55 58.79 -18.42 0.99
CA ILE A 55 59.54 -18.24 -0.28
C ILE A 55 61.03 -18.05 0.02
N VAL A 56 61.36 -17.17 0.96
CA VAL A 56 62.74 -16.85 1.34
C VAL A 56 63.46 -18.08 1.91
N LEU A 57 62.81 -18.83 2.82
CA LEU A 57 63.35 -20.09 3.35
C LEU A 57 63.55 -21.15 2.25
N ASN A 58 62.73 -21.12 1.21
CA ASN A 58 62.89 -21.98 0.04
C ASN A 58 64.08 -21.57 -0.86
N LEU A 59 64.45 -20.30 -0.90
CA LEU A 59 65.54 -19.77 -1.73
C LEU A 59 66.91 -19.88 -1.06
N ILE A 60 67.00 -19.69 0.27
CA ILE A 60 68.28 -19.50 0.98
C ILE A 60 68.87 -20.80 1.55
N LEU A 61 68.08 -21.85 1.78
CA LEU A 61 68.54 -23.08 2.47
C LEU A 61 68.48 -24.33 1.57
N PRO A 62 69.58 -24.75 0.91
CA PRO A 62 69.61 -26.01 0.16
C PRO A 62 69.75 -27.24 1.09
N GLY A 63 68.97 -28.30 0.83
CA GLY A 63 69.39 -29.69 1.14
C GLY A 63 68.88 -30.40 2.40
N LEU A 64 68.18 -29.78 3.35
CA LEU A 64 67.78 -30.46 4.60
C LEU A 64 66.31 -30.94 4.63
N ARG A 65 66.06 -32.18 5.09
CA ARG A 65 64.69 -32.70 5.35
C ARG A 65 63.90 -31.81 6.32
N PHE A 66 64.59 -31.17 7.26
CA PHE A 66 64.03 -30.18 8.19
C PHE A 66 63.37 -28.98 7.48
N ARG A 67 63.87 -28.57 6.31
CA ARG A 67 63.28 -27.50 5.49
C ARG A 67 61.85 -27.81 5.07
N ARG A 68 61.61 -29.04 4.60
CA ARG A 68 60.29 -29.45 4.10
C ARG A 68 59.24 -29.44 5.20
N PHE A 69 59.65 -29.83 6.41
CA PHE A 69 58.80 -29.77 7.58
C PHE A 69 58.46 -28.33 7.98
N LEU A 70 59.46 -27.44 8.00
CA LEU A 70 59.27 -26.03 8.36
C LEU A 70 58.36 -25.30 7.35
N VAL A 71 58.60 -25.49 6.05
CA VAL A 71 57.80 -24.89 4.98
C VAL A 71 56.37 -25.44 4.97
N ALA A 72 56.17 -26.74 5.19
CA ALA A 72 54.84 -27.34 5.28
C ALA A 72 54.07 -26.82 6.51
N SER A 73 54.75 -26.66 7.64
CA SER A 73 54.15 -26.11 8.87
C SER A 73 53.70 -24.66 8.66
N LEU A 74 54.50 -23.85 7.97
CA LEU A 74 54.18 -22.44 7.70
C LEU A 74 52.94 -22.30 6.80
N HIS A 75 52.83 -23.10 5.74
CA HIS A 75 51.64 -23.12 4.89
C HIS A 75 50.39 -23.63 5.64
N GLY A 76 50.57 -24.62 6.53
CA GLY A 76 49.48 -25.11 7.39
C GLY A 76 48.92 -24.00 8.29
N VAL A 77 49.79 -23.21 8.93
CA VAL A 77 49.40 -22.07 9.75
C VAL A 77 48.66 -21.01 8.91
N THR A 78 49.17 -20.69 7.71
CA THR A 78 48.50 -19.76 6.80
C THR A 78 47.09 -20.23 6.40
N MET A 79 46.89 -21.52 6.12
CA MET A 79 45.55 -22.07 5.83
C MET A 79 44.61 -21.91 7.01
N VAL A 80 45.07 -22.18 8.24
CA VAL A 80 44.24 -22.04 9.45
C VAL A 80 43.83 -20.57 9.67
N LEU A 81 44.75 -19.62 9.48
CA LEU A 81 44.46 -18.18 9.56
C LEU A 81 43.41 -17.75 8.52
N MET A 82 43.51 -18.24 7.28
CA MET A 82 42.55 -17.92 6.22
C MET A 82 41.16 -18.55 6.44
N VAL A 83 41.10 -19.77 6.99
CA VAL A 83 39.83 -20.40 7.40
C VAL A 83 39.19 -19.62 8.55
N ALA A 84 39.99 -19.13 9.50
CA ALA A 84 39.49 -18.28 10.59
C ALA A 84 38.90 -16.96 10.05
N VAL A 85 39.59 -16.29 9.12
CA VAL A 85 39.05 -15.09 8.45
C VAL A 85 37.74 -15.42 7.73
N ALA A 86 37.72 -16.47 6.91
CA ALA A 86 36.52 -16.89 6.20
C ALA A 86 35.35 -17.21 7.16
N ALA A 87 35.60 -17.85 8.30
CA ALA A 87 34.59 -18.10 9.32
C ALA A 87 34.07 -16.80 9.96
N THR A 88 34.96 -15.85 10.25
CA THR A 88 34.59 -14.54 10.83
C THR A 88 33.86 -13.63 9.85
N THR A 89 34.13 -13.74 8.54
CA THR A 89 33.47 -12.93 7.50
C THR A 89 32.20 -13.59 6.95
N ARG A 90 32.01 -14.91 7.13
CA ARG A 90 30.81 -15.64 6.68
C ARG A 90 29.55 -15.25 7.45
N GLN A 91 29.71 -14.74 8.67
CA GLN A 91 28.63 -14.06 9.39
C GLN A 91 28.69 -12.57 9.06
N GLY A 92 28.17 -12.20 7.88
CA GLY A 92 27.96 -10.80 7.53
C GLY A 92 27.09 -10.13 8.60
N ILE A 93 27.59 -9.05 9.19
CA ILE A 93 26.85 -7.99 9.88
C ILE A 93 25.80 -8.53 10.87
N SER A 94 26.22 -9.18 11.95
CA SER A 94 25.44 -9.17 13.19
C SER A 94 25.90 -7.94 13.97
N CYS A 95 25.21 -6.81 13.77
CA CYS A 95 25.36 -5.67 14.66
C CYS A 95 24.55 -6.02 15.93
N PRO A 96 25.16 -6.18 17.12
CA PRO A 96 24.45 -6.56 18.34
C PRO A 96 23.76 -5.33 18.94
N VAL A 97 23.09 -4.54 18.11
CA VAL A 97 22.28 -3.41 18.57
C VAL A 97 20.96 -3.99 19.04
N THR A 98 20.72 -3.95 20.35
CA THR A 98 19.40 -4.24 20.89
C THR A 98 18.45 -3.11 20.49
N VAL A 99 17.56 -3.39 19.55
CA VAL A 99 16.51 -2.46 19.13
C VAL A 99 15.36 -2.60 20.12
N THR A 100 15.11 -1.55 20.89
CA THR A 100 13.96 -1.48 21.79
C THR A 100 12.86 -0.68 21.10
N THR A 101 11.72 -1.31 20.88
CA THR A 101 10.51 -0.68 20.32
C THR A 101 9.34 -0.84 21.30
N PRO A 102 8.26 -0.06 21.16
CA PRO A 102 7.02 -0.31 21.90
C PRO A 102 6.44 -1.72 21.68
N LEU A 103 6.84 -2.41 20.60
CA LEU A 103 6.41 -3.77 20.28
C LEU A 103 7.34 -4.86 20.85
N GLY A 104 8.43 -4.49 21.52
CA GLY A 104 9.40 -5.42 22.11
C GLY A 104 10.86 -5.00 21.89
N SER A 105 11.77 -5.68 22.59
CA SER A 105 13.23 -5.51 22.49
C SER A 105 13.90 -6.78 21.98
N GLY A 106 14.82 -6.66 21.02
CA GLY A 106 15.62 -7.79 20.52
C GLY A 106 16.89 -7.33 19.84
N LEU A 107 17.86 -8.23 19.63
CA LEU A 107 19.04 -7.88 18.83
C LEU A 107 18.63 -7.68 17.37
N ALA A 108 19.19 -6.67 16.71
CA ALA A 108 18.95 -6.41 15.29
C ALA A 108 19.28 -7.60 14.38
N SER A 109 20.12 -8.53 14.86
CA SER A 109 20.52 -9.76 14.17
C SER A 109 19.72 -10.99 14.53
N ASP A 110 18.88 -10.93 15.56
CA ASP A 110 18.02 -12.08 15.89
C ASP A 110 16.94 -12.21 14.82
N GLN A 111 16.58 -13.44 14.46
CA GLN A 111 15.26 -13.66 13.91
C GLN A 111 14.29 -13.23 15.00
N ALA A 112 13.75 -12.01 14.88
CA ALA A 112 12.82 -11.50 15.86
C ALA A 112 11.73 -12.57 16.03
N PRO A 113 11.54 -13.14 17.24
CA PRO A 113 10.29 -13.83 17.50
C PRO A 113 9.22 -12.86 17.06
N GLY A 114 8.27 -13.31 16.22
CA GLY A 114 7.15 -12.47 15.81
C GLY A 114 6.63 -11.69 17.02
N PRO A 115 6.17 -10.43 16.84
CA PRO A 115 5.93 -9.50 17.93
C PRO A 115 5.30 -10.25 19.11
N PRO A 116 5.91 -10.19 20.32
CA PRO A 116 5.40 -10.95 21.46
C PRO A 116 3.90 -10.69 21.56
N ASP A 117 3.11 -11.74 21.80
CA ASP A 117 1.66 -11.72 21.62
C ASP A 117 0.96 -10.52 22.31
N ASN A 118 1.60 -9.94 23.32
CA ASN A 118 1.15 -8.80 24.12
C ASN A 118 1.55 -7.40 23.60
N GLY A 119 2.44 -7.25 22.60
CA GLY A 119 2.95 -5.95 22.15
C GLY A 119 1.87 -5.06 21.50
N LEU A 120 0.95 -5.66 20.74
CA LEU A 120 -0.20 -4.96 20.17
C LEU A 120 -1.35 -4.81 21.19
N GLU A 121 -1.50 -5.77 22.11
CA GLU A 121 -2.60 -5.79 23.09
C GLU A 121 -2.50 -4.65 24.10
N ASN A 122 -1.28 -4.22 24.42
CA ASN A 122 -1.03 -3.11 25.34
C ASN A 122 -1.27 -1.72 24.73
N LEU A 123 -1.38 -1.61 23.40
CA LEU A 123 -1.62 -0.34 22.71
C LEU A 123 -3.09 0.07 22.82
N GLY A 124 -3.38 1.36 22.89
CA GLY A 124 -4.73 1.89 22.71
C GLY A 124 -5.26 1.68 21.29
N LYS A 125 -6.58 1.84 21.09
CA LYS A 125 -7.20 1.68 19.75
C LYS A 125 -6.57 2.59 18.70
N ASP A 126 -6.31 3.86 19.03
CA ASP A 126 -5.73 4.84 18.11
C ASP A 126 -4.27 4.52 17.76
N GLU A 127 -3.52 3.98 18.73
CA GLU A 127 -2.15 3.51 18.53
C GLU A 127 -2.11 2.26 17.64
N ARG A 128 -3.05 1.31 17.84
CA ARG A 128 -3.22 0.15 16.95
C ARG A 128 -3.64 0.56 15.54
N GLN A 129 -4.50 1.57 15.41
CA GLN A 129 -4.89 2.14 14.12
C GLN A 129 -3.68 2.77 13.41
N ARG A 130 -2.84 3.51 14.15
CA ARG A 130 -1.58 4.07 13.63
C ARG A 130 -0.58 2.97 13.26
N ALA A 131 -0.47 1.91 14.06
CA ALA A 131 0.38 0.75 13.77
C ALA A 131 -0.06 0.07 12.46
N PHE A 132 -1.36 -0.20 12.29
CA PHE A 132 -1.90 -0.79 11.05
C PHE A 132 -1.61 0.10 9.84
N LYS A 133 -1.78 1.42 9.98
CA LYS A 133 -1.40 2.39 8.94
C LYS A 133 0.07 2.26 8.56
N ILE A 134 0.99 2.33 9.53
CA ILE A 134 2.45 2.24 9.28
C ILE A 134 2.79 0.92 8.60
N MET A 135 2.29 -0.20 9.13
CA MET A 135 2.56 -1.54 8.59
C MET A 135 2.03 -1.69 7.17
N GLY A 136 0.86 -1.12 6.84
CA GLY A 136 0.34 -1.11 5.48
C GLY A 136 1.28 -0.39 4.51
N PHE A 137 1.77 0.80 4.87
CA PHE A 137 2.75 1.54 4.04
C PHE A 137 4.05 0.74 3.87
N VAL A 138 4.58 0.18 4.96
CA VAL A 138 5.81 -0.64 4.93
C VAL A 138 5.61 -1.88 4.06
N ALA A 139 4.47 -2.57 4.14
CA ALA A 139 4.19 -3.75 3.33
C ALA A 139 4.18 -3.44 1.83
N HIS A 140 3.54 -2.34 1.42
CA HIS A 140 3.53 -1.90 0.03
C HIS A 140 4.92 -1.48 -0.45
N ALA A 141 5.68 -0.73 0.36
CA ALA A 141 7.05 -0.34 0.03
C ALA A 141 7.98 -1.56 -0.07
N TYR A 142 7.82 -2.54 0.83
CA TYR A 142 8.61 -3.76 0.86
C TYR A 142 8.36 -4.65 -0.37
N VAL A 143 7.09 -4.88 -0.72
CA VAL A 143 6.72 -5.72 -1.87
C VAL A 143 7.12 -5.08 -3.20
N TRP A 144 6.79 -3.79 -3.38
CA TRP A 144 6.99 -3.12 -4.67
C TRP A 144 8.38 -2.51 -4.86
N GLY A 145 9.12 -2.28 -3.78
CA GLY A 145 10.46 -1.68 -3.81
C GLY A 145 10.45 -0.29 -4.44
N ASN A 146 11.51 0.03 -5.18
CA ASN A 146 11.66 1.26 -5.95
C ASN A 146 11.49 1.06 -7.48
N GLY A 147 11.07 -0.16 -7.89
CA GLY A 147 10.99 -0.57 -9.28
C GLY A 147 12.30 -1.02 -9.94
N GLU A 148 13.44 -0.91 -9.24
CA GLU A 148 14.76 -1.36 -9.72
C GLU A 148 15.09 -2.78 -9.28
N VAL A 149 14.49 -3.23 -8.18
CA VAL A 149 14.60 -4.60 -7.66
C VAL A 149 13.39 -5.44 -8.03
N GLU A 150 13.55 -6.76 -7.98
CA GLU A 150 12.46 -7.69 -8.21
C GLU A 150 11.34 -7.52 -7.16
N VAL A 151 10.09 -7.67 -7.59
CA VAL A 151 8.92 -7.62 -6.72
C VAL A 151 8.97 -8.77 -5.72
N LEU A 152 8.97 -8.45 -4.43
CA LEU A 152 8.99 -9.48 -3.38
C LEU A 152 7.60 -10.11 -3.22
N ARG A 153 7.57 -11.44 -3.23
CA ARG A 153 6.31 -12.23 -3.23
C ARG A 153 5.94 -12.78 -1.85
N GLN A 154 6.64 -12.34 -0.81
CA GLN A 154 6.48 -12.86 0.53
C GLN A 154 6.72 -11.74 1.56
N LEU A 155 5.75 -11.54 2.45
CA LEU A 155 5.92 -10.68 3.61
C LEU A 155 6.59 -11.49 4.74
N PRO A 156 7.62 -10.95 5.41
CA PRO A 156 8.25 -11.60 6.55
C PRO A 156 7.28 -11.67 7.73
N SER A 157 7.41 -12.68 8.60
CA SER A 157 6.45 -12.94 9.68
C SER A 157 6.34 -11.79 10.68
N GLN A 158 7.41 -11.02 10.87
CA GLN A 158 7.46 -9.83 11.72
C GLN A 158 6.53 -8.71 11.25
N LEU A 159 6.18 -8.70 9.96
CA LEU A 159 5.24 -7.75 9.37
C LEU A 159 3.89 -8.42 9.09
N ALA A 160 3.91 -9.64 8.54
CA ALA A 160 2.72 -10.36 8.10
C ALA A 160 1.76 -10.67 9.26
N ILE A 161 2.27 -11.22 10.37
CA ILE A 161 1.44 -11.61 11.53
C ILE A 161 0.73 -10.40 12.16
N PRO A 162 1.43 -9.31 12.57
CA PRO A 162 0.75 -8.18 13.19
C PRO A 162 -0.18 -7.43 12.22
N LEU A 163 0.21 -7.29 10.95
CA LEU A 163 -0.64 -6.67 9.92
C LEU A 163 -1.92 -7.48 9.71
N HIS A 164 -1.83 -8.80 9.70
CA HIS A 164 -2.99 -9.69 9.60
C HIS A 164 -3.91 -9.55 10.81
N ARG A 165 -3.38 -9.67 12.04
CA ARG A 165 -4.15 -9.55 13.28
C ARG A 165 -4.90 -8.21 13.37
N LEU A 166 -4.22 -7.11 13.07
CA LEU A 166 -4.85 -5.78 13.06
C LEU A 166 -5.89 -5.64 11.94
N GLY A 167 -5.63 -6.25 10.77
CA GLY A 167 -6.61 -6.35 9.69
C GLY A 167 -7.90 -7.04 10.16
N GLU A 168 -7.78 -8.18 10.83
CA GLU A 168 -8.93 -8.88 11.41
C GLU A 168 -9.66 -8.03 12.46
N GLU A 169 -8.93 -7.38 13.38
CA GLU A 169 -9.49 -6.50 14.42
C GLU A 169 -10.35 -5.38 13.79
N PHE A 170 -9.79 -4.62 12.85
CA PHE A 170 -10.50 -3.55 12.17
C PHE A 170 -11.50 -4.06 11.10
N GLY A 171 -11.48 -5.36 10.83
CA GLY A 171 -12.28 -6.02 9.78
C GLY A 171 -11.91 -5.53 8.38
N MET A 172 -10.63 -5.26 8.13
CA MET A 172 -10.11 -4.78 6.87
C MET A 172 -9.10 -5.78 6.30
N THR A 173 -8.91 -5.75 4.99
CA THR A 173 -7.84 -6.53 4.36
C THR A 173 -6.46 -6.07 4.87
N PRO A 174 -5.52 -7.00 5.13
CA PRO A 174 -4.24 -6.72 5.78
C PRO A 174 -3.21 -6.10 4.82
N LEU A 175 -3.52 -4.92 4.29
CA LEU A 175 -2.65 -4.11 3.44
C LEU A 175 -3.02 -2.62 3.55
N ALA A 176 -2.29 -1.73 2.89
CA ALA A 176 -2.67 -0.31 2.87
C ALA A 176 -3.97 -0.10 2.09
N THR A 177 -4.98 0.49 2.71
CA THR A 177 -6.27 0.81 2.10
C THR A 177 -6.47 2.32 1.98
N TYR A 178 -7.61 2.73 1.39
CA TYR A 178 -8.04 4.13 1.42
C TYR A 178 -8.16 4.68 2.86
N ALA A 179 -8.59 3.87 3.82
CA ALA A 179 -8.69 4.31 5.20
C ALA A 179 -7.32 4.63 5.80
N THR A 180 -6.31 3.79 5.57
CA THR A 180 -4.95 4.03 6.08
C THR A 180 -4.22 5.14 5.34
N THR A 181 -4.52 5.36 4.06
CA THR A 181 -3.82 6.37 3.24
C THR A 181 -4.46 7.75 3.27
N VAL A 182 -5.76 7.83 3.61
CA VAL A 182 -6.52 9.09 3.64
C VAL A 182 -7.14 9.34 5.02
N LEU A 183 -8.10 8.49 5.44
CA LEU A 183 -8.94 8.78 6.61
C LEU A 183 -8.13 8.85 7.92
N TRP A 184 -7.11 8.02 8.07
CA TRP A 184 -6.26 7.93 9.26
C TRP A 184 -4.88 8.57 9.08
N ASN A 185 -4.69 9.24 7.93
CA ASN A 185 -3.42 9.82 7.52
C ASN A 185 -3.49 11.34 7.35
N CYS A 186 -4.42 11.99 8.04
CA CYS A 186 -4.58 13.43 7.98
C CYS A 186 -4.79 14.04 9.37
N SER A 187 -4.33 15.27 9.53
CA SER A 187 -4.65 16.16 10.64
C SER A 187 -4.75 17.60 10.13
N LEU A 188 -5.33 18.50 10.91
CA LEU A 188 -5.37 19.93 10.56
C LEU A 188 -4.19 20.65 11.20
N ASN A 189 -3.51 21.50 10.42
CA ASN A 189 -2.47 22.39 10.94
C ASN A 189 -3.07 23.42 11.91
N ASP A 190 -4.18 24.03 11.50
CA ASP A 190 -5.01 24.90 12.31
C ASP A 190 -6.42 24.29 12.44
N PRO A 191 -6.86 23.87 13.65
CA PRO A 191 -8.20 23.36 13.87
C PRO A 191 -9.34 24.28 13.39
N ASP A 192 -9.11 25.60 13.42
CA ASP A 192 -10.10 26.61 13.03
C ASP A 192 -10.00 26.99 11.53
N GLY A 193 -8.92 26.62 10.85
CA GLY A 193 -8.67 26.91 9.43
C GLY A 193 -9.54 26.12 8.46
N GLY A 194 -10.30 25.13 8.94
CA GLY A 194 -11.21 24.31 8.16
C GLY A 194 -10.54 23.32 7.20
N TRP A 195 -11.37 22.53 6.52
CA TRP A 195 -10.93 21.47 5.60
C TRP A 195 -10.63 22.02 4.20
N VAL A 196 -9.42 22.58 4.05
CA VAL A 196 -8.83 22.96 2.77
C VAL A 196 -7.48 22.26 2.60
N PRO A 197 -7.05 21.90 1.37
CA PRO A 197 -5.82 21.11 1.19
C PRO A 197 -4.56 21.75 1.78
N GLU A 198 -4.53 23.09 1.83
CA GLU A 198 -3.44 23.87 2.41
C GLU A 198 -3.35 23.77 3.94
N ASN A 199 -4.46 23.41 4.61
CA ASN A 199 -4.55 23.28 6.07
C ASN A 199 -4.49 21.83 6.55
N VAL A 200 -4.29 20.87 5.64
CA VAL A 200 -4.20 19.44 5.99
C VAL A 200 -2.74 19.00 6.00
N ASP A 201 -2.30 18.46 7.12
CA ASP A 201 -1.03 17.73 7.21
C ASP A 201 -1.24 16.23 7.00
N VAL A 202 -0.24 15.59 6.42
CA VAL A 202 -0.23 14.17 6.05
C VAL A 202 0.99 13.50 6.67
N ASP A 203 0.74 12.50 7.52
CA ASP A 203 1.76 11.82 8.35
C ASP A 203 2.67 10.93 7.50
N LEU A 204 2.11 10.00 6.70
CA LEU A 204 2.87 9.04 5.90
C LEU A 204 2.70 9.25 4.39
N THR A 205 3.79 9.01 3.67
CA THR A 205 3.88 9.06 2.21
C THR A 205 4.87 8.01 1.72
N PHE A 206 4.66 7.44 0.54
CA PHE A 206 5.60 6.52 -0.10
C PHE A 206 6.81 7.25 -0.70
N THR A 207 6.59 8.44 -1.28
CA THR A 207 7.57 9.17 -2.07
C THR A 207 8.12 10.42 -1.39
N GLY A 208 7.46 10.88 -0.31
CA GLY A 208 7.85 12.11 0.39
C GLY A 208 7.55 13.39 -0.38
N THR A 209 6.87 13.32 -1.53
CA THR A 209 6.69 14.50 -2.39
C THR A 209 5.47 15.33 -2.02
N HIS A 210 5.52 16.59 -2.43
CA HIS A 210 4.41 17.53 -2.28
C HIS A 210 3.14 17.07 -2.99
N ASP A 211 3.27 16.50 -4.19
CA ASP A 211 2.14 16.01 -4.97
C ASP A 211 1.43 14.83 -4.27
N GLU A 212 2.18 13.97 -3.58
CA GLU A 212 1.59 12.90 -2.79
C GLU A 212 0.81 13.42 -1.58
N LYS A 213 1.42 14.32 -0.82
CA LYS A 213 0.72 14.99 0.29
C LYS A 213 -0.54 15.70 -0.20
N ARG A 214 -0.46 16.42 -1.33
CA ARG A 214 -1.61 17.11 -1.93
C ARG A 214 -2.70 16.14 -2.36
N PHE A 215 -2.36 14.98 -2.95
CA PHE A 215 -3.34 13.97 -3.34
C PHE A 215 -4.15 13.45 -2.15
N TYR A 216 -3.47 13.14 -1.04
CA TYR A 216 -4.12 12.69 0.20
C TYR A 216 -4.89 13.82 0.88
N ALA A 217 -4.34 15.03 0.95
CA ALA A 217 -5.00 16.22 1.52
C ALA A 217 -6.31 16.58 0.79
N VAL A 218 -6.30 16.59 -0.55
CA VAL A 218 -7.52 16.81 -1.35
C VAL A 218 -8.55 15.71 -1.08
N SER A 219 -8.12 14.45 -1.02
CA SER A 219 -9.00 13.32 -0.71
C SER A 219 -9.62 13.45 0.69
N ALA A 220 -8.84 13.84 1.71
CA ALA A 220 -9.35 14.08 3.07
C ALA A 220 -10.36 15.22 3.12
N CYS A 221 -10.11 16.32 2.39
CA CYS A 221 -11.05 17.44 2.30
C CYS A 221 -12.38 17.04 1.63
N ILE A 222 -12.32 16.17 0.61
CA ILE A 222 -13.50 15.59 -0.04
C ILE A 222 -14.29 14.75 0.97
N GLU A 223 -13.63 13.90 1.76
CA GLU A 223 -14.28 13.08 2.79
C GLU A 223 -14.93 13.95 3.87
N ALA A 224 -14.21 14.94 4.42
CA ALA A 224 -14.74 15.81 5.46
C ALA A 224 -15.93 16.67 4.99
N THR A 225 -15.86 17.20 3.76
CA THR A 225 -16.99 17.94 3.15
C THR A 225 -18.13 16.98 2.78
N GLY A 226 -17.81 15.77 2.34
CA GLY A 226 -18.77 14.74 1.98
C GLY A 226 -19.53 14.20 3.17
N ALA A 227 -18.90 14.11 4.34
CA ALA A 227 -19.59 13.78 5.59
C ALA A 227 -20.76 14.75 5.87
N LYS A 228 -20.63 16.02 5.49
CA LYS A 228 -21.75 16.98 5.58
C LYS A 228 -22.88 16.62 4.61
N VAL A 229 -22.56 16.29 3.35
CA VAL A 229 -23.55 15.80 2.37
C VAL A 229 -24.28 14.59 2.92
N LEU A 230 -23.54 13.60 3.41
CA LEU A 230 -24.08 12.37 3.96
C LEU A 230 -25.01 12.65 5.14
N ASN A 231 -24.60 13.50 6.08
CA ASN A 231 -25.42 13.87 7.24
C ASN A 231 -26.74 14.53 6.83
N TYR A 232 -26.72 15.47 5.88
CA TYR A 232 -27.96 16.11 5.40
C TYR A 232 -28.90 15.10 4.72
N LEU A 233 -28.35 14.20 3.89
CA LEU A 233 -29.15 13.18 3.21
C LEU A 233 -29.72 12.14 4.19
N VAL A 234 -28.91 11.66 5.14
CA VAL A 234 -29.38 10.72 6.18
C VAL A 234 -30.44 11.38 7.06
N TRP A 235 -30.26 12.65 7.43
CA TRP A 235 -31.25 13.37 8.23
C TRP A 235 -32.56 13.56 7.48
N ALA A 236 -32.51 14.01 6.22
CA ALA A 236 -33.69 14.08 5.36
C ALA A 236 -34.39 12.71 5.22
N ALA A 237 -33.61 11.65 4.97
CA ALA A 237 -34.14 10.29 4.84
C ALA A 237 -34.76 9.78 6.14
N SER A 238 -34.19 10.16 7.29
CA SER A 238 -34.71 9.83 8.61
C SER A 238 -36.02 10.57 8.89
N LEU A 239 -36.15 11.84 8.52
CA LEU A 239 -37.39 12.60 8.65
C LEU A 239 -38.51 12.00 7.80
N VAL A 240 -38.22 11.62 6.55
CA VAL A 240 -39.17 10.91 5.68
C VAL A 240 -39.57 9.57 6.30
N ARG A 241 -38.59 8.79 6.76
CA ARG A 241 -38.84 7.47 7.38
C ARG A 241 -39.66 7.58 8.67
N ALA A 242 -39.39 8.60 9.47
CA ALA A 242 -40.01 8.78 10.78
C ALA A 242 -41.51 9.11 10.70
N ARG A 243 -42.06 9.48 9.53
CA ARG A 243 -43.45 9.95 9.46
C ARG A 243 -44.26 9.46 8.27
N ILE A 244 -45.22 8.63 8.65
CA ILE A 244 -46.56 8.47 8.08
C ILE A 244 -47.37 9.79 8.05
N ASN A 245 -46.89 10.92 8.61
CA ASN A 245 -47.51 12.27 8.47
C ASN A 245 -46.47 13.40 8.59
N VAL A 246 -45.75 13.69 7.50
CA VAL A 246 -44.90 14.89 7.37
C VAL A 246 -45.82 16.13 7.45
N ASP A 247 -45.68 16.95 8.47
CA ASP A 247 -46.32 18.28 8.51
C ASP A 247 -45.46 19.33 7.77
N ASP A 248 -46.00 20.52 7.52
CA ASP A 248 -45.31 21.58 6.77
C ASP A 248 -43.91 21.91 7.33
N THR A 249 -43.69 21.74 8.64
CA THR A 249 -42.39 21.99 9.28
C THR A 249 -41.36 20.95 8.84
N HIS A 250 -41.73 19.67 8.76
CA HIS A 250 -40.83 18.61 8.31
C HIS A 250 -40.48 18.76 6.82
N GLN A 251 -41.42 19.20 5.99
CA GLN A 251 -41.16 19.44 4.56
C GLN A 251 -40.14 20.57 4.36
N VAL A 252 -40.25 21.67 5.13
CA VAL A 252 -39.26 22.76 5.13
C VAL A 252 -37.88 22.27 5.57
N MET A 253 -37.82 21.42 6.59
CA MET A 253 -36.57 20.82 7.07
C MET A 253 -35.90 19.90 6.02
N ILE A 254 -36.69 19.06 5.36
CA ILE A 254 -36.21 18.19 4.27
C ILE A 254 -35.67 19.05 3.13
N LYS A 255 -36.43 20.07 2.70
CA LYS A 255 -36.01 21.00 1.65
C LYS A 255 -34.69 21.69 1.97
N SER A 256 -34.57 22.25 3.18
CA SER A 256 -33.34 22.89 3.65
C SER A 256 -32.15 21.93 3.61
N SER A 257 -32.36 20.66 3.98
CA SER A 257 -31.32 19.64 3.98
C SER A 257 -30.86 19.27 2.57
N LEU A 258 -31.81 19.11 1.64
CA LEU A 258 -31.49 18.84 0.24
C LEU A 258 -30.70 20.02 -0.37
N ALA A 259 -31.13 21.27 -0.12
CA ALA A 259 -30.41 22.46 -0.58
C ALA A 259 -28.96 22.52 -0.05
N ARG A 260 -28.77 22.28 1.25
CA ARG A 260 -27.43 22.25 1.90
C ARG A 260 -26.56 21.09 1.42
N ALA A 261 -27.16 19.93 1.12
CA ALA A 261 -26.48 18.81 0.48
C ALA A 261 -26.00 19.20 -0.92
N GLY A 262 -26.83 19.89 -1.72
CA GLY A 262 -26.47 20.38 -3.05
C GLY A 262 -25.32 21.38 -3.03
N GLU A 263 -25.33 22.34 -2.09
CA GLU A 263 -24.22 23.29 -1.89
C GLU A 263 -22.92 22.56 -1.51
N SER A 264 -23.01 21.57 -0.61
CA SER A 264 -21.86 20.78 -0.18
C SER A 264 -21.31 19.90 -1.31
N MET A 265 -22.18 19.32 -2.14
CA MET A 265 -21.78 18.58 -3.35
C MET A 265 -21.02 19.48 -4.34
N ARG A 266 -21.48 20.71 -4.54
CA ARG A 266 -20.77 21.69 -5.38
C ARG A 266 -19.37 21.99 -4.85
N LYS A 267 -19.21 22.08 -3.53
CA LYS A 267 -17.89 22.23 -2.89
C LYS A 267 -17.00 21.00 -3.15
N LEU A 268 -17.56 19.78 -3.15
CA LEU A 268 -16.80 18.57 -3.52
C LEU A 268 -16.29 18.64 -4.96
N VAL A 269 -17.09 19.13 -5.90
CA VAL A 269 -16.67 19.33 -7.30
C VAL A 269 -15.45 20.25 -7.34
N TYR A 270 -15.51 21.40 -6.65
CA TYR A 270 -14.39 22.33 -6.55
C TYR A 270 -13.14 21.69 -5.93
N LEU A 271 -13.29 21.01 -4.78
CA LEU A 271 -12.17 20.35 -4.11
C LEU A 271 -11.47 19.33 -5.02
N LEU A 272 -12.24 18.53 -5.76
CA LEU A 272 -11.67 17.57 -6.70
C LEU A 272 -10.87 18.26 -7.81
N THR A 273 -11.25 19.46 -8.26
CA THR A 273 -10.43 20.17 -9.26
C THR A 273 -9.03 20.53 -8.76
N ARG A 274 -8.81 20.58 -7.44
CA ARG A 274 -7.49 20.90 -6.86
C ARG A 274 -6.44 19.84 -7.19
N VAL A 275 -6.83 18.59 -7.52
CA VAL A 275 -5.87 17.56 -7.95
C VAL A 275 -5.17 17.93 -9.26
N PHE A 276 -5.77 18.77 -10.12
CA PHE A 276 -5.20 19.12 -11.42
C PHE A 276 -3.94 20.00 -11.32
N THR A 277 -3.62 20.50 -10.13
CA THR A 277 -2.39 21.26 -9.83
C THR A 277 -1.16 20.37 -9.65
N MET A 278 -1.33 19.05 -9.52
CA MET A 278 -0.24 18.08 -9.41
C MET A 278 0.36 17.73 -10.78
N ASP A 279 1.59 17.25 -10.78
CA ASP A 279 2.25 16.67 -11.96
C ASP A 279 1.68 15.28 -12.28
N SER A 280 1.21 15.08 -13.52
CA SER A 280 0.62 13.80 -13.94
C SER A 280 1.64 12.69 -14.11
N GLU A 281 2.83 13.03 -14.59
CA GLU A 281 3.92 12.10 -14.75
C GLU A 281 4.42 11.63 -13.38
N HIS A 282 4.64 12.56 -12.44
CA HIS A 282 5.05 12.18 -11.09
C HIS A 282 4.03 11.26 -10.44
N PHE A 283 2.74 11.61 -10.51
CA PHE A 283 1.67 10.77 -10.00
C PHE A 283 1.72 9.36 -10.61
N TYR A 284 1.77 9.26 -11.94
CA TYR A 284 1.65 7.96 -12.60
C TYR A 284 2.87 7.06 -12.41
N TRP A 285 4.08 7.62 -12.51
CA TRP A 285 5.32 6.84 -12.57
C TRP A 285 6.00 6.67 -11.20
N ARG A 286 5.74 7.56 -10.24
CA ARG A 286 6.44 7.55 -8.94
C ARG A 286 5.52 7.22 -7.77
N MET A 287 4.27 7.70 -7.79
CA MET A 287 3.34 7.50 -6.66
C MET A 287 2.41 6.30 -6.87
N ARG A 288 1.69 6.30 -7.99
CA ARG A 288 0.68 5.29 -8.36
C ARG A 288 1.19 3.84 -8.30
N PRO A 289 2.47 3.50 -8.59
CA PRO A 289 2.97 2.14 -8.45
C PRO A 289 2.67 1.50 -7.09
N TYR A 290 2.83 2.26 -6.00
CA TYR A 290 2.61 1.79 -4.63
C TYR A 290 1.14 1.53 -4.31
N PHE A 291 0.19 1.99 -5.14
CA PHE A 291 -1.23 1.73 -4.94
C PHE A 291 -1.65 0.35 -5.44
N ALA A 292 -0.78 -0.40 -6.11
CA ALA A 292 -1.07 -1.78 -6.49
C ALA A 292 -1.25 -2.67 -5.26
N GLY A 293 -2.26 -3.54 -5.35
CA GLY A 293 -2.46 -4.62 -4.39
C GLY A 293 -1.85 -5.92 -4.89
N TRP A 294 -1.92 -6.93 -4.04
CA TRP A 294 -1.33 -8.25 -4.29
C TRP A 294 -1.96 -8.96 -5.49
N ALA A 295 -3.19 -8.61 -5.88
CA ALA A 295 -3.83 -9.12 -7.08
C ALA A 295 -3.09 -8.80 -8.39
N LEU A 296 -2.14 -7.87 -8.36
CA LEU A 296 -1.30 -7.51 -9.51
C LEU A 296 0.10 -8.16 -9.45
N VAL A 297 0.39 -8.97 -8.43
CA VAL A 297 1.60 -9.80 -8.39
C VAL A 297 1.33 -11.04 -9.23
N GLU A 298 2.02 -11.13 -10.37
CA GLU A 298 1.87 -12.21 -11.35
C GLU A 298 2.25 -13.57 -10.75
N ALA A 299 1.67 -14.65 -11.25
CA ALA A 299 2.12 -16.01 -10.90
C ALA A 299 3.52 -16.29 -11.47
N ASP A 300 4.19 -17.31 -10.94
CA ASP A 300 5.43 -17.85 -11.51
C ASP A 300 5.38 -19.38 -11.48
N THR A 301 6.37 -20.05 -12.06
CA THR A 301 6.43 -21.51 -12.25
C THR A 301 6.08 -22.31 -10.98
N ASP A 302 6.49 -21.82 -9.81
CA ASP A 302 6.38 -22.54 -8.54
C ASP A 302 5.34 -21.95 -7.56
N ARG A 303 4.72 -20.79 -7.88
CA ARG A 303 3.84 -20.08 -6.94
C ARG A 303 2.65 -19.39 -7.63
N PRO A 304 1.43 -19.49 -7.07
CA PRO A 304 0.30 -18.72 -7.55
C PRO A 304 0.53 -17.21 -7.40
N GLY A 305 -0.19 -16.40 -8.19
CA GLY A 305 -0.13 -14.95 -8.11
C GLY A 305 -0.62 -14.43 -6.74
N GLY A 306 -0.10 -13.30 -6.30
CA GLY A 306 -0.33 -12.77 -4.94
C GLY A 306 0.92 -12.73 -4.08
N VAL A 307 0.72 -12.48 -2.79
CA VAL A 307 1.79 -12.38 -1.79
C VAL A 307 1.55 -13.36 -0.67
N HIS A 308 2.58 -14.11 -0.28
CA HIS A 308 2.54 -15.04 0.85
C HIS A 308 2.79 -14.31 2.18
N TYR A 309 1.91 -14.47 3.16
CA TYR A 309 2.04 -13.91 4.51
C TYR A 309 2.71 -14.93 5.42
N SER A 310 4.03 -14.81 5.62
CA SER A 310 4.78 -15.80 6.41
C SER A 310 4.23 -15.91 7.85
N GLY A 311 3.92 -17.13 8.29
CA GLY A 311 3.36 -17.38 9.62
C GLY A 311 1.85 -17.15 9.75
N VAL A 312 1.19 -16.80 8.64
CA VAL A 312 -0.28 -16.66 8.54
C VAL A 312 -0.81 -17.62 7.48
N ASP A 313 -0.30 -17.50 6.25
CA ASP A 313 -0.68 -18.34 5.12
C ASP A 313 0.00 -19.71 5.23
N ARG A 314 -0.66 -20.76 4.71
CA ARG A 314 -0.03 -22.09 4.63
C ARG A 314 1.06 -22.12 3.56
N PRO A 315 2.08 -22.99 3.69
CA PRO A 315 3.10 -23.13 2.66
C PRO A 315 2.50 -23.38 1.28
N GLY A 316 2.89 -22.56 0.30
CA GLY A 316 2.39 -22.63 -1.09
C GLY A 316 1.13 -21.82 -1.38
N GLU A 317 0.45 -21.28 -0.35
CA GLU A 317 -0.69 -20.37 -0.53
C GLU A 317 -0.22 -18.93 -0.70
N THR A 318 -0.94 -18.15 -1.50
CA THR A 318 -0.74 -16.71 -1.64
C THR A 318 -2.07 -15.99 -1.49
N THR A 319 -2.00 -14.78 -0.95
CA THR A 319 -3.15 -13.93 -0.77
C THR A 319 -3.22 -12.89 -1.88
N SER A 320 -4.40 -12.78 -2.51
CA SER A 320 -4.68 -11.84 -3.59
C SER A 320 -5.71 -10.81 -3.11
N HIS A 321 -5.26 -9.58 -2.95
CA HIS A 321 -6.09 -8.46 -2.51
C HIS A 321 -5.97 -7.28 -3.47
N ALA A 322 -7.07 -6.56 -3.69
CA ALA A 322 -7.04 -5.32 -4.44
C ALA A 322 -6.27 -4.22 -3.70
N GLY A 323 -5.62 -3.34 -4.44
CA GLY A 323 -4.82 -2.25 -3.87
C GLY A 323 -5.65 -1.05 -3.43
N ILE A 324 -4.97 0.07 -3.21
CA ILE A 324 -5.57 1.32 -2.72
C ILE A 324 -6.43 1.95 -3.84
N SER A 325 -7.69 2.25 -3.53
CA SER A 325 -8.61 2.87 -4.49
C SER A 325 -9.65 3.75 -3.82
N ALA A 326 -10.04 4.83 -4.49
CA ALA A 326 -11.16 5.68 -4.08
C ALA A 326 -12.51 4.92 -4.00
N ALA A 327 -12.64 3.77 -4.68
CA ALA A 327 -13.83 2.91 -4.56
C ALA A 327 -14.03 2.34 -3.14
N GLN A 328 -12.97 2.35 -2.32
CA GLN A 328 -12.99 1.94 -0.91
C GLN A 328 -13.51 3.06 0.01
N SER A 329 -13.78 4.26 -0.51
CA SER A 329 -14.52 5.28 0.22
C SER A 329 -15.97 4.82 0.44
N THR A 330 -16.42 4.84 1.69
CA THR A 330 -17.81 4.52 2.05
C THR A 330 -18.77 5.63 1.64
N LEU A 331 -18.28 6.88 1.59
CA LEU A 331 -19.05 8.09 1.35
C LEU A 331 -19.90 8.02 0.09
N PHE A 332 -19.28 7.77 -1.06
CA PHE A 332 -20.00 7.79 -2.34
C PHE A 332 -20.98 6.64 -2.48
N GLN A 333 -20.66 5.46 -1.93
CA GLN A 333 -21.62 4.35 -1.91
C GLN A 333 -22.84 4.68 -1.05
N CYS A 334 -22.67 5.36 0.10
CA CYS A 334 -23.81 5.82 0.90
C CYS A 334 -24.64 6.86 0.16
N ILE A 335 -24.00 7.86 -0.47
CA ILE A 335 -24.69 8.88 -1.27
C ILE A 335 -25.49 8.23 -2.40
N ASP A 336 -24.92 7.25 -3.10
CA ASP A 336 -25.61 6.53 -4.17
C ASP A 336 -26.88 5.85 -3.66
N LYS A 337 -26.82 5.15 -2.52
CA LYS A 337 -27.98 4.48 -1.93
C LYS A 337 -29.05 5.47 -1.45
N LEU A 338 -28.65 6.61 -0.88
CA LEU A 338 -29.59 7.65 -0.43
C LEU A 338 -30.29 8.35 -1.59
N LEU A 339 -29.59 8.56 -2.71
CA LEU A 339 -30.14 9.15 -3.93
C LEU A 339 -30.87 8.13 -4.83
N GLY A 340 -30.89 6.84 -4.44
CA GLY A 340 -31.49 5.78 -5.23
C GLY A 340 -30.80 5.55 -6.57
N ILE A 341 -29.48 5.64 -6.61
CA ILE A 341 -28.66 5.39 -7.80
C ILE A 341 -28.34 3.89 -7.88
N GLU A 342 -28.77 3.27 -8.97
CA GLU A 342 -28.45 1.88 -9.30
C GLU A 342 -27.34 1.80 -10.35
N HIS A 343 -26.36 0.92 -10.10
CA HIS A 343 -25.26 0.65 -11.01
C HIS A 343 -25.51 -0.64 -11.79
N GLU A 344 -24.92 -0.71 -12.98
CA GLU A 344 -24.82 -1.96 -13.74
C GLU A 344 -24.15 -3.07 -12.90
N ALA A 345 -24.54 -4.32 -13.14
CA ALA A 345 -24.17 -5.46 -12.30
C ALA A 345 -22.65 -5.61 -12.09
N ARG A 346 -21.85 -5.38 -13.15
CA ARG A 346 -20.38 -5.50 -13.07
C ARG A 346 -19.77 -4.47 -12.12
N GLN A 347 -20.29 -3.24 -12.14
CA GLN A 347 -19.82 -2.10 -11.36
C GLN A 347 -20.29 -2.25 -9.91
N ASP A 348 -21.53 -2.70 -9.69
CA ASP A 348 -22.02 -3.03 -8.36
C ASP A 348 -21.18 -4.14 -7.71
N LEU A 349 -20.79 -5.19 -8.44
CA LEU A 349 -19.88 -6.23 -7.95
C LEU A 349 -18.51 -5.66 -7.55
N LEU A 350 -17.93 -4.77 -8.35
CA LEU A 350 -16.65 -4.11 -8.04
C LEU A 350 -16.76 -3.24 -6.78
N LEU A 351 -17.82 -2.44 -6.65
CA LEU A 351 -18.06 -1.59 -5.49
C LEU A 351 -18.32 -2.40 -4.22
N ARG A 352 -19.05 -3.51 -4.32
CA ARG A 352 -19.23 -4.46 -3.21
C ARG A 352 -17.92 -5.12 -2.81
N GLY A 353 -17.09 -5.52 -3.78
CA GLY A 353 -15.74 -6.02 -3.53
C GLY A 353 -14.88 -5.03 -2.74
N ALA A 354 -14.98 -3.73 -3.05
CA ALA A 354 -14.24 -2.70 -2.31
C ALA A 354 -14.63 -2.58 -0.83
N ARG A 355 -15.84 -3.04 -0.43
CA ARG A 355 -16.30 -2.92 0.96
C ARG A 355 -15.41 -3.69 1.94
N MET A 356 -14.79 -4.80 1.54
CA MET A 356 -13.88 -5.57 2.42
C MET A 356 -12.65 -4.76 2.88
N HIS A 357 -12.30 -3.70 2.16
CA HIS A 357 -11.22 -2.76 2.50
C HIS A 357 -11.69 -1.59 3.38
N MET A 358 -13.00 -1.40 3.56
CA MET A 358 -13.56 -0.37 4.45
C MET A 358 -13.47 -0.82 5.90
N PRO A 359 -13.25 0.10 6.86
CA PRO A 359 -13.39 -0.21 8.28
C PRO A 359 -14.72 -0.88 8.58
N ARG A 360 -14.73 -1.91 9.45
CA ARG A 360 -15.92 -2.69 9.78
C ARG A 360 -17.13 -1.81 10.12
N ASN A 361 -16.93 -0.81 10.97
CA ASN A 361 -18.01 0.10 11.38
C ASN A 361 -18.58 0.90 10.21
N HIS A 362 -17.75 1.30 9.24
CA HIS A 362 -18.21 2.03 8.05
C HIS A 362 -19.02 1.11 7.14
N ARG A 363 -18.60 -0.16 6.98
CA ARG A 363 -19.43 -1.16 6.27
C ARG A 363 -20.80 -1.32 6.92
N CYS A 364 -20.85 -1.41 8.24
CA CYS A 364 -22.11 -1.52 8.98
C CYS A 364 -23.01 -0.30 8.73
N VAL A 365 -22.46 0.92 8.75
CA VAL A 365 -23.22 2.14 8.40
C VAL A 365 -23.76 2.08 6.98
N LEU A 366 -22.94 1.68 5.99
CA LEU A 366 -23.39 1.54 4.61
C LEU A 366 -24.53 0.51 4.46
N GLN A 367 -24.43 -0.63 5.14
CA GLN A 367 -25.50 -1.64 5.17
C GLN A 367 -26.78 -1.10 5.81
N LEU A 368 -26.67 -0.35 6.91
CA LEU A 368 -27.82 0.30 7.54
C LEU A 368 -28.47 1.33 6.62
N VAL A 369 -27.68 2.16 5.94
CA VAL A 369 -28.20 3.12 4.94
C VAL A 369 -28.92 2.39 3.81
N GLU A 370 -28.32 1.33 3.28
CA GLU A 370 -28.91 0.52 2.20
C GLU A 370 -30.25 -0.10 2.60
N ILE A 371 -30.36 -0.65 3.82
CA ILE A 371 -31.58 -1.31 4.32
C ILE A 371 -32.64 -0.29 4.77
N ALA A 372 -32.24 0.75 5.52
CA ALA A 372 -33.19 1.65 6.18
C ALA A 372 -33.59 2.85 5.32
N HIS A 373 -32.73 3.29 4.40
CA HIS A 373 -32.88 4.55 3.67
C HIS A 373 -32.68 4.42 2.17
N GLY A 374 -32.42 3.23 1.64
CA GLY A 374 -32.27 2.99 0.21
C GLY A 374 -33.46 3.54 -0.57
N SER A 375 -33.19 4.44 -1.52
CA SER A 375 -34.18 5.04 -2.43
C SER A 375 -35.35 5.80 -1.78
N ILE A 376 -35.36 5.98 -0.45
CA ILE A 376 -36.50 6.60 0.27
C ILE A 376 -36.70 8.07 -0.12
N LEU A 377 -35.59 8.80 -0.31
CA LEU A 377 -35.64 10.20 -0.73
C LEU A 377 -36.17 10.33 -2.15
N LYS A 378 -35.74 9.46 -3.06
CA LYS A 378 -36.26 9.42 -4.43
C LYS A 378 -37.78 9.19 -4.44
N TRP A 379 -38.24 8.17 -3.71
CA TRP A 379 -39.68 7.87 -3.59
C TRP A 379 -40.48 9.05 -3.03
N TYR A 380 -39.94 9.73 -2.03
CA TYR A 380 -40.62 10.86 -1.39
C TYR A 380 -40.69 12.09 -2.31
N VAL A 381 -39.59 12.41 -2.98
CA VAL A 381 -39.51 13.53 -3.94
C VAL A 381 -40.41 13.30 -5.15
N ASP A 382 -40.57 12.05 -5.62
CA ASP A 382 -41.50 11.70 -6.70
C ASP A 382 -42.97 12.04 -6.36
N GLN A 383 -43.30 12.18 -5.06
CA GLN A 383 -44.63 12.60 -4.57
C GLN A 383 -44.71 14.09 -4.19
N HIS A 384 -43.57 14.79 -4.09
CA HIS A 384 -43.46 16.18 -3.64
C HIS A 384 -42.65 17.01 -4.65
N PRO A 385 -43.29 17.45 -5.76
CA PRO A 385 -42.60 18.14 -6.86
C PRO A 385 -41.89 19.45 -6.48
N ASP A 386 -42.21 20.03 -5.33
CA ASP A 386 -41.53 21.23 -4.81
C ASP A 386 -40.11 20.95 -4.28
N LEU A 387 -39.79 19.67 -4.00
CA LEU A 387 -38.47 19.20 -3.56
C LEU A 387 -37.60 18.71 -4.71
N ALA A 388 -38.19 18.53 -5.89
CA ALA A 388 -37.55 17.93 -7.05
C ALA A 388 -36.34 18.73 -7.55
N GLY A 389 -36.42 20.06 -7.52
CA GLY A 389 -35.31 20.93 -7.95
C GLY A 389 -34.06 20.76 -7.08
N ASP A 390 -34.22 20.75 -5.76
CA ASP A 390 -33.11 20.58 -4.82
C ASP A 390 -32.50 19.17 -4.93
N PHE A 391 -33.34 18.14 -5.02
CA PHE A 391 -32.89 16.75 -5.20
C PHE A 391 -32.15 16.53 -6.52
N ASP A 392 -32.69 17.04 -7.63
CA ASP A 392 -32.05 16.94 -8.95
C ASP A 392 -30.72 17.69 -8.98
N ASN A 393 -30.63 18.86 -8.35
CA ASN A 393 -29.38 19.61 -8.25
C ASN A 393 -28.28 18.78 -7.52
N ILE A 394 -28.60 18.04 -6.46
CA ILE A 394 -27.63 17.14 -5.80
C ILE A 394 -27.12 16.08 -6.79
N ARG A 395 -28.02 15.48 -7.56
CA ARG A 395 -27.67 14.46 -8.57
C ARG A 395 -26.82 15.05 -9.69
N GLU A 396 -27.16 16.25 -10.17
CA GLU A 396 -26.39 16.95 -11.20
C GLU A 396 -24.96 17.27 -10.72
N GLU A 397 -24.80 17.74 -9.48
CA GLU A 397 -23.48 17.98 -8.90
C GLU A 397 -22.70 16.67 -8.70
N LEU A 398 -23.36 15.55 -8.39
CA LEU A 398 -22.72 14.22 -8.36
C LEU A 398 -22.28 13.77 -9.76
N VAL A 399 -23.09 14.00 -10.80
CA VAL A 399 -22.69 13.76 -12.20
C VAL A 399 -21.46 14.59 -12.55
N ARG A 400 -21.44 15.87 -12.17
CA ARG A 400 -20.28 16.77 -12.39
C ARG A 400 -19.05 16.26 -11.65
N PHE A 401 -19.18 15.85 -10.39
CA PHE A 401 -18.09 15.27 -9.62
C PHE A 401 -17.49 14.05 -10.33
N ARG A 402 -18.34 13.11 -10.76
CA ARG A 402 -17.91 11.91 -11.49
C ARG A 402 -17.26 12.23 -12.83
N ALA A 403 -17.78 13.23 -13.55
CA ALA A 403 -17.19 13.69 -14.80
C ALA A 403 -15.80 14.33 -14.59
N VAL A 404 -15.63 15.11 -13.52
CA VAL A 404 -14.33 15.67 -13.13
C VAL A 404 -13.37 14.54 -12.73
N HIS A 405 -13.84 13.54 -11.99
CA HIS A 405 -13.05 12.36 -11.62
C HIS A 405 -12.60 11.56 -12.85
N LEU A 406 -13.50 11.35 -13.81
CA LEU A 406 -13.17 10.73 -15.10
C LEU A 406 -12.08 11.52 -15.83
N ARG A 407 -12.19 12.86 -15.92
CA ARG A 407 -11.12 13.70 -16.51
C ARG A 407 -9.80 13.57 -15.77
N ALA A 408 -9.82 13.50 -14.44
CA ALA A 408 -8.62 13.29 -13.64
C ALA A 408 -8.00 11.92 -13.96
N ALA A 409 -8.79 10.84 -13.97
CA ALA A 409 -8.33 9.50 -14.35
C ALA A 409 -7.75 9.46 -15.77
N SER A 410 -8.37 10.14 -16.74
CA SER A 410 -7.83 10.25 -18.09
C SER A 410 -6.46 10.94 -18.09
N LYS A 411 -6.33 12.13 -17.48
CA LYS A 411 -5.06 12.88 -17.42
C LYS A 411 -3.97 12.11 -16.67
N TYR A 412 -4.26 11.65 -15.46
CA TYR A 412 -3.29 11.10 -14.51
C TYR A 412 -3.01 9.61 -14.71
N ALA A 413 -3.80 8.89 -15.52
CA ALA A 413 -3.59 7.48 -15.77
C ALA A 413 -3.60 7.09 -17.25
N VAL A 414 -4.68 7.37 -17.98
CA VAL A 414 -4.81 6.90 -19.38
C VAL A 414 -3.77 7.57 -20.28
N THR A 415 -3.64 8.90 -20.21
CA THR A 415 -2.67 9.64 -21.01
C THR A 415 -1.24 9.25 -20.66
N GLU A 416 -0.88 9.16 -19.37
CA GLU A 416 0.46 8.76 -18.96
C GLU A 416 0.79 7.30 -19.33
N ALA A 417 -0.16 6.37 -19.24
CA ALA A 417 0.04 4.98 -19.65
C ALA A 417 0.42 4.82 -21.13
N SER A 418 0.02 5.78 -21.97
CA SER A 418 0.35 5.77 -23.40
C SER A 418 1.78 6.23 -23.71
N ARG A 419 2.47 6.86 -22.74
CA ARG A 419 3.84 7.37 -22.91
C ARG A 419 4.86 6.22 -22.75
N GLN A 420 5.80 6.14 -23.68
CA GLN A 420 6.85 5.11 -23.69
C GLN A 420 8.16 5.60 -23.03
N GLY A 421 9.06 4.67 -22.73
CA GLY A 421 10.46 4.98 -22.35
C GLY A 421 10.70 5.24 -20.87
N LYS A 422 9.75 4.89 -19.98
CA LYS A 422 9.90 5.04 -18.53
C LYS A 422 9.77 3.69 -17.81
N GLN A 423 10.52 3.55 -16.72
CA GLN A 423 10.49 2.36 -15.88
C GLN A 423 9.13 2.27 -15.16
N ALA A 424 8.40 1.19 -15.45
CA ALA A 424 7.08 0.92 -14.88
C ALA A 424 7.18 -0.21 -13.85
N PHE A 425 6.61 -0.01 -12.67
CA PHE A 425 6.47 -1.06 -11.65
C PHE A 425 5.10 -0.94 -10.96
N GLY A 426 4.74 -1.94 -10.16
CA GLY A 426 3.44 -2.00 -9.47
C GLY A 426 2.28 -1.64 -10.39
N LEU A 427 1.44 -0.70 -9.97
CA LEU A 427 0.23 -0.32 -10.71
C LEU A 427 0.50 0.40 -12.04
N ALA A 428 1.68 1.01 -12.20
CA ALA A 428 2.08 1.67 -13.45
C ALA A 428 2.45 0.66 -14.53
N LYS A 429 2.85 -0.57 -14.16
CA LYS A 429 3.17 -1.65 -15.10
C LYS A 429 1.91 -2.28 -15.74
N SER A 430 0.76 -2.19 -15.07
CA SER A 430 -0.48 -2.88 -15.47
C SER A 430 -1.22 -2.27 -16.67
N ALA A 431 -0.55 -1.60 -17.61
CA ALA A 431 -1.18 -1.17 -18.85
C ALA A 431 -1.42 -2.38 -19.78
N HIS A 432 -2.64 -2.57 -20.28
CA HIS A 432 -2.85 -3.56 -21.35
C HIS A 432 -2.21 -3.07 -22.66
N LYS A 433 -1.77 -4.02 -23.51
CA LYS A 433 -1.43 -3.74 -24.92
C LYS A 433 -2.60 -2.97 -25.55
N GLY A 434 -2.37 -1.70 -25.89
CA GLY A 434 -3.40 -0.79 -26.42
C GLY A 434 -3.72 0.46 -25.59
N GLY A 435 -3.02 0.72 -24.47
CA GLY A 435 -3.09 2.01 -23.76
C GLY A 435 -4.23 2.18 -22.76
N THR A 436 -4.89 1.09 -22.34
CA THR A 436 -5.93 1.16 -21.30
C THR A 436 -5.31 1.04 -19.91
N ALA A 437 -5.53 2.06 -19.07
CA ALA A 437 -5.04 2.07 -17.69
C ALA A 437 -5.91 1.20 -16.77
N VAL A 438 -5.26 0.37 -15.98
CA VAL A 438 -5.89 -0.54 -15.01
C VAL A 438 -5.88 0.09 -13.62
N GLY A 439 -7.01 0.02 -12.91
CA GLY A 439 -7.13 0.45 -11.52
C GLY A 439 -6.51 -0.53 -10.53
N ALA A 440 -6.35 -0.13 -9.26
CA ALA A 440 -5.66 -0.91 -8.23
C ALA A 440 -6.24 -2.32 -7.95
N GLY A 441 -7.48 -2.56 -8.37
CA GLY A 441 -8.14 -3.88 -8.31
C GLY A 441 -8.19 -4.65 -9.63
N GLY A 442 -7.43 -4.25 -10.66
CA GLY A 442 -7.38 -4.96 -11.94
C GLY A 442 -8.45 -4.57 -12.96
N SER A 443 -9.40 -3.71 -12.62
CA SER A 443 -10.45 -3.24 -13.54
C SER A 443 -9.96 -2.12 -14.46
N GLN A 444 -10.44 -2.09 -15.71
CA GLN A 444 -10.20 -0.94 -16.61
C GLN A 444 -10.84 0.34 -16.04
N LEU A 445 -10.04 1.39 -15.90
CA LEU A 445 -10.43 2.58 -15.13
C LEU A 445 -11.49 3.43 -15.87
N GLU A 446 -11.28 3.70 -17.16
CA GLU A 446 -12.13 4.58 -17.95
C GLU A 446 -13.54 4.01 -18.21
N PRO A 447 -13.74 2.72 -18.59
CA PRO A 447 -15.07 2.15 -18.72
C PRO A 447 -15.85 2.13 -17.41
N LEU A 448 -15.18 1.85 -16.29
CA LEU A 448 -15.78 1.86 -14.96
C LEU A 448 -16.32 3.27 -14.63
N LEU A 449 -15.48 4.29 -14.72
CA LEU A 449 -15.87 5.67 -14.40
C LEU A 449 -16.91 6.21 -15.38
N THR A 450 -16.82 5.87 -16.67
CA THR A 450 -17.82 6.25 -17.68
C THR A 450 -19.19 5.67 -17.36
N SER A 451 -19.27 4.39 -16.99
CA SER A 451 -20.53 3.77 -16.57
C SER A 451 -21.06 4.36 -15.25
N LEU A 452 -20.19 4.74 -14.30
CA LEU A 452 -20.63 5.43 -13.09
C LEU A 452 -21.22 6.82 -13.39
N VAL A 453 -20.67 7.57 -14.35
CA VAL A 453 -21.25 8.84 -14.84
C VAL A 453 -22.61 8.58 -15.50
N HIS A 454 -22.67 7.58 -16.39
CA HIS A 454 -23.87 7.23 -17.13
C HIS A 454 -25.00 6.79 -16.19
N SER A 455 -24.74 5.86 -15.28
CA SER A 455 -25.72 5.37 -14.31
C SER A 455 -26.29 6.50 -13.44
N THR A 456 -25.48 7.44 -12.94
CA THR A 456 -26.01 8.60 -12.18
C THR A 456 -26.92 9.47 -13.04
N ARG A 457 -26.52 9.74 -14.29
CA ARG A 457 -27.28 10.60 -15.21
C ARG A 457 -28.62 9.96 -15.61
N CYS A 458 -28.63 8.66 -15.85
CA CYS A 458 -29.77 7.95 -16.42
C CYS A 458 -30.82 7.50 -15.41
N GLN A 459 -30.69 7.79 -14.10
CA GLN A 459 -31.76 7.45 -13.16
C GLN A 459 -33.02 8.27 -13.47
N LYS A 460 -34.10 7.58 -13.82
CA LYS A 460 -35.40 8.19 -14.08
C LYS A 460 -36.15 8.40 -12.76
N ARG A 461 -36.75 9.57 -12.58
CA ARG A 461 -37.86 9.72 -11.64
C ARG A 461 -39.07 8.99 -12.21
N GLU A 462 -39.73 8.18 -11.40
CA GLU A 462 -41.04 7.69 -11.81
C GLU A 462 -41.99 8.83 -11.47
N GLY A 463 -42.70 9.38 -12.47
CA GLY A 463 -43.74 10.37 -12.18
C GLY A 463 -44.78 9.82 -11.19
N PRO A 464 -45.59 10.67 -10.54
CA PRO A 464 -46.56 10.22 -9.55
C PRO A 464 -47.40 9.07 -10.13
N ARG A 465 -47.28 7.87 -9.54
CA ARG A 465 -48.08 6.72 -9.97
C ARG A 465 -49.56 7.08 -9.76
N PRO A 466 -50.43 6.93 -10.77
CA PRO A 466 -51.85 7.22 -10.59
C PRO A 466 -52.39 6.40 -9.42
N ARG A 467 -53.10 7.07 -8.50
CA ARG A 467 -53.73 6.42 -7.34
C ARG A 467 -54.46 5.17 -7.83
N MET A 468 -53.99 3.99 -7.40
CA MET A 468 -54.71 2.74 -7.59
C MET A 468 -56.11 2.96 -7.00
N ARG A 469 -57.14 2.98 -7.86
CA ARG A 469 -58.53 3.00 -7.40
C ARG A 469 -58.69 1.79 -6.49
N SER A 470 -59.01 2.04 -5.22
CA SER A 470 -59.43 0.99 -4.30
C SER A 470 -60.62 0.29 -4.95
N THR A 471 -60.42 -0.93 -5.45
CA THR A 471 -61.51 -1.85 -5.68
C THR A 471 -62.05 -2.22 -4.31
N THR A 472 -63.10 -1.51 -3.91
CA THR A 472 -64.02 -1.94 -2.86
C THR A 472 -64.53 -3.32 -3.24
N TRP A 473 -64.05 -4.33 -2.52
CA TRP A 473 -64.71 -5.64 -2.48
C TRP A 473 -66.00 -5.46 -1.69
N HIS A 474 -67.12 -5.34 -2.40
CA HIS A 474 -68.43 -5.57 -1.81
C HIS A 474 -68.74 -7.07 -1.93
N SER A 475 -68.85 -7.69 -0.75
CA SER A 475 -69.65 -8.87 -0.35
C SER A 475 -69.76 -10.03 -1.32
#